data_AF-A0A7Y1BM64-F1
#
_entry.id   AF-A0A7Y1BM64-F1
#
_cell.length_a   1.000
_cell.length_b   1.000
_cell.length_c   1.000
_cell.angle_alpha   90.00
_cell.angle_beta   90.00
_cell.angle_gamma   90.00
#
_symmetry.space_group_name_H-M   'P 1'
#
loop_
_entity.id
_entity.type
_entity.pdbx_description
1 polymer ?
#
loop_
_entity_poly.entity_id
_entity_poly.type
_entity_poly.pdbx_seq_one_letter_code
_entity_poly.pdbx_strand_id
1 'polypeptide(L)'
;MSVALCIAHAALPKNSWLKSYGFSGYEYPFYGLPKRIHVDNAKEFRSKKLSDSCRSYGIELTFRPRGTPHNGAHIERLIGTLMGKIHILPGTTMSSTKAKGDYKSERMASLLFSEFREWLIREVEIYHSTEHSALGCSPLHKWEEYYQNKDGSFSYPLLVDDPKRLLIDFMPSKTRVIGRAGVRIHNIDYYTNTLKRFDIGTKCVVRYDPDSLKKIWVLPEGEKNYIELSYADLRLPDTTLSEFKSLRKKIRGESARRVPAAEVFKLIEKNEQLVSAATMASKQARKTRERKKSRFADPGHPLNGQRQIEKHIESIDYSVNPVAYTLED
;
A
#
# COMPACT_ATOMS: atom_id res chain seq x y z
N MET A 1 -1.89 4.57 -6.49
CA MET A 1 -1.65 4.16 -5.09
C MET A 1 -0.18 3.90 -4.84
N SER A 2 0.51 3.22 -5.77
CA SER A 2 1.96 3.01 -5.75
C SER A 2 2.78 4.20 -5.23
N VAL A 3 2.54 5.42 -5.72
CA VAL A 3 3.26 6.63 -5.27
C VAL A 3 3.08 6.91 -3.78
N ALA A 4 1.85 6.76 -3.25
CA ALA A 4 1.57 7.00 -1.83
C ALA A 4 2.27 5.99 -0.93
N LEU A 5 2.23 4.71 -1.31
CA LEU A 5 2.94 3.64 -0.61
C LEU A 5 4.45 3.85 -0.66
N CYS A 6 4.99 4.27 -1.81
CA CYS A 6 6.41 4.55 -1.98
C CYS A 6 6.87 5.70 -1.08
N ILE A 7 6.15 6.83 -1.08
CA ILE A 7 6.51 7.99 -0.24
C ILE A 7 6.41 7.65 1.24
N ALA A 8 5.32 6.99 1.67
CA ALA A 8 5.16 6.57 3.06
C ALA A 8 6.26 5.58 3.47
N HIS A 9 6.53 4.56 2.64
CA HIS A 9 7.59 3.59 2.91
C HIS A 9 8.97 4.23 2.91
N ALA A 10 9.25 5.24 2.07
CA ALA A 10 10.51 5.95 2.09
C ALA A 10 10.68 6.72 3.41
N ALA A 11 9.65 7.47 3.83
CA ALA A 11 9.71 8.36 4.99
C ALA A 11 9.64 7.65 6.35
N LEU A 12 8.94 6.51 6.44
CA LEU A 12 8.71 5.84 7.71
C LEU A 12 9.83 4.84 8.07
N PRO A 13 10.09 4.63 9.38
CA PRO A 13 10.95 3.55 9.85
C PRO A 13 10.45 2.19 9.34
N LYS A 14 11.39 1.32 8.97
CA LYS A 14 11.08 0.02 8.35
C LYS A 14 11.23 -1.15 9.31
N ASN A 15 11.57 -0.93 10.57
CA ASN A 15 11.86 -2.01 11.52
C ASN A 15 10.66 -2.95 11.73
N SER A 16 9.47 -2.40 11.98
CA SER A 16 8.24 -3.20 12.10
C SER A 16 7.87 -3.90 10.79
N TRP A 17 8.07 -3.22 9.66
CA TRP A 17 7.85 -3.74 8.32
C TRP A 17 8.79 -4.93 8.02
N LEU A 18 10.09 -4.79 8.25
CA LEU A 18 11.10 -5.84 8.08
C LEU A 18 10.82 -7.04 8.98
N LYS A 19 10.49 -6.80 10.26
CA LYS A 19 10.10 -7.86 11.21
C LYS A 19 8.89 -8.66 10.73
N SER A 20 7.95 -8.03 10.04
CA SER A 20 6.77 -8.71 9.48
C SER A 20 7.10 -9.75 8.39
N TYR A 21 8.31 -9.68 7.80
CA TYR A 21 8.84 -10.66 6.84
C TYR A 21 9.98 -11.51 7.43
N GLY A 22 10.13 -11.56 8.75
CA GLY A 22 11.14 -12.40 9.41
C GLY A 22 12.56 -11.84 9.39
N PHE A 23 12.76 -10.58 8.99
CA PHE A 23 14.05 -9.91 9.12
C PHE A 23 14.16 -9.32 10.54
N SER A 24 15.00 -9.92 11.37
CA SER A 24 15.26 -9.49 12.75
C SER A 24 16.74 -9.19 12.96
N GLY A 25 17.04 -8.13 13.73
CA GLY A 25 18.42 -7.80 14.13
C GLY A 25 19.16 -6.83 13.21
N TYR A 26 18.51 -6.34 12.15
CA TYR A 26 19.07 -5.31 11.27
C TYR A 26 18.40 -3.96 11.53
N GLU A 27 19.17 -2.94 11.89
CA GLU A 27 18.70 -1.56 11.91
C GLU A 27 18.81 -0.96 10.52
N TYR A 28 17.70 -0.49 9.96
CA TYR A 28 17.67 0.09 8.63
C TYR A 28 17.45 1.61 8.73
N PRO A 29 18.53 2.43 8.79
CA PRO A 29 18.46 3.84 9.18
C PRO A 29 17.97 4.77 8.06
N PHE A 30 17.63 4.23 6.89
CA PHE A 30 17.13 5.00 5.75
C PHE A 30 15.64 5.30 5.93
N TYR A 31 15.33 6.40 6.62
CA TYR A 31 14.00 6.95 6.78
C TYR A 31 14.07 8.48 6.98
N GLY A 32 12.91 9.12 7.08
CA GLY A 32 12.79 10.56 7.23
C GLY A 32 12.05 11.22 6.09
N LEU A 33 11.33 12.31 6.39
CA LEU A 33 10.68 13.11 5.35
C LEU A 33 11.75 13.78 4.47
N PRO A 34 11.72 13.56 3.14
CA PRO A 34 12.65 14.23 2.25
C PRO A 34 12.28 15.72 2.14
N LYS A 35 13.29 16.60 2.11
CA LYS A 35 13.07 18.03 1.81
C LYS A 35 12.56 18.23 0.37
N ARG A 36 12.96 17.35 -0.54
CA ARG A 36 12.64 17.44 -1.98
C ARG A 36 12.48 16.07 -2.60
N ILE A 37 11.48 15.91 -3.46
CA ILE A 37 11.27 14.73 -4.30
C ILE A 37 11.42 15.14 -5.76
N HIS A 38 12.35 14.49 -6.45
CA HIS A 38 12.53 14.64 -7.90
C HIS A 38 11.69 13.59 -8.63
N VAL A 39 10.84 14.04 -9.55
CA VAL A 39 9.98 13.16 -10.35
C VAL A 39 10.21 13.37 -11.84
N ASP A 40 9.94 12.32 -12.62
CA ASP A 40 9.84 12.47 -14.07
C ASP A 40 8.58 13.25 -14.47
N ASN A 41 8.37 13.44 -15.77
CA ASN A 41 7.24 14.20 -16.30
C ASN A 41 5.96 13.35 -16.50
N ALA A 42 5.87 12.16 -15.92
CA ALA A 42 4.70 11.29 -16.05
C ALA A 42 3.44 11.95 -15.50
N LYS A 43 2.29 11.59 -16.09
CA LYS A 43 0.99 12.21 -15.77
C LYS A 43 0.57 11.99 -14.31
N GLU A 44 0.96 10.87 -13.72
CA GLU A 44 0.64 10.54 -12.32
C GLU A 44 1.25 11.51 -11.30
N PHE A 45 2.42 12.09 -11.57
CA PHE A 45 3.08 13.03 -10.66
C PHE A 45 2.56 14.47 -10.80
N ARG A 46 1.85 14.78 -11.90
CA ARG A 46 1.28 16.11 -12.15
C ARG A 46 -0.05 16.36 -11.45
N SER A 47 -0.50 15.44 -10.60
CA SER A 47 -1.77 15.63 -9.89
C SER A 47 -1.65 16.72 -8.82
N LYS A 48 -2.60 17.67 -8.81
CA LYS A 48 -2.66 18.73 -7.77
C LYS A 48 -2.66 18.14 -6.35
N LYS A 49 -3.33 17.00 -6.16
CA LYS A 49 -3.42 16.28 -4.89
C LYS A 49 -2.06 15.84 -4.36
N LEU A 50 -1.19 15.32 -5.23
CA LEU A 50 0.16 14.94 -4.82
C LEU A 50 0.96 16.18 -4.40
N SER A 51 0.88 17.26 -5.19
CA SER A 51 1.56 18.52 -4.86
C SER A 51 1.07 19.14 -3.55
N ASP A 52 -0.24 19.12 -3.29
CA ASP A 52 -0.82 19.65 -2.05
C ASP A 52 -0.39 18.80 -0.83
N SER A 53 -0.36 17.47 -0.96
CA SER A 53 0.16 16.59 0.10
C SER A 53 1.67 16.78 0.31
N CYS A 54 2.48 16.93 -0.73
CA CYS A 54 3.90 17.27 -0.56
C CYS A 54 4.05 18.59 0.22
N ARG A 55 3.29 19.63 -0.16
CA ARG A 55 3.33 20.94 0.50
C ARG A 55 2.94 20.86 1.98
N SER A 56 1.92 20.07 2.35
CA SER A 56 1.51 19.94 3.76
C SER A 56 2.57 19.28 4.64
N TYR A 57 3.47 18.51 4.06
CA TYR A 57 4.61 17.89 4.75
C TYR A 57 5.93 18.63 4.55
N GLY A 58 5.91 19.83 3.96
CA GLY A 58 7.14 20.63 3.70
C GLY A 58 8.06 20.03 2.63
N ILE A 59 7.53 19.16 1.77
CA ILE A 59 8.28 18.49 0.71
C ILE A 59 8.16 19.29 -0.59
N GLU A 60 9.29 19.66 -1.18
CA GLU A 60 9.31 20.29 -2.50
C GLU A 60 9.22 19.23 -3.61
N LEU A 61 8.23 19.33 -4.49
CA LEU A 61 8.09 18.44 -5.64
C LEU A 61 8.74 19.08 -6.88
N THR A 62 9.87 18.56 -7.33
CA THR A 62 10.63 19.08 -8.48
C THR A 62 10.52 18.15 -9.68
N PHE A 63 10.08 18.68 -10.82
CA PHE A 63 10.03 17.94 -12.08
C PHE A 63 11.34 18.06 -12.84
N ARG A 64 11.79 16.97 -13.47
CA ARG A 64 12.94 17.03 -14.38
C ARG A 64 12.70 18.07 -15.49
N PRO A 65 13.70 18.91 -15.83
CA PRO A 65 13.63 19.77 -17.00
C PRO A 65 13.37 18.94 -18.26
N ARG A 66 12.61 19.48 -19.22
CA ARG A 66 12.38 18.79 -20.49
C ARG A 66 13.70 18.73 -21.28
N GLY A 67 14.02 17.57 -21.85
CA GLY A 67 15.18 17.40 -22.72
C GLY A 67 16.53 17.20 -22.03
N THR A 68 16.56 16.87 -20.73
CA THR A 68 17.82 16.55 -20.01
C THR A 68 17.82 15.09 -19.50
N PRO A 69 18.24 14.11 -20.32
CA PRO A 69 18.25 12.69 -19.95
C PRO A 69 19.14 12.37 -18.73
N HIS A 70 20.23 13.12 -18.56
CA HIS A 70 21.27 12.84 -17.56
C HIS A 70 20.79 12.92 -16.10
N ASN A 71 19.72 13.66 -15.81
CA ASN A 71 19.19 13.84 -14.46
C ASN A 71 18.65 12.54 -13.82
N GLY A 72 18.44 11.48 -14.63
CA GLY A 72 17.99 10.16 -14.16
C GLY A 72 19.06 9.07 -14.15
N ALA A 73 20.25 9.33 -14.67
CA ALA A 73 21.20 8.27 -15.03
C ALA A 73 21.63 7.39 -13.86
N HIS A 74 21.71 7.93 -12.65
CA HIS A 74 22.07 7.18 -11.44
C HIS A 74 20.95 6.21 -11.02
N ILE A 75 19.68 6.63 -11.06
CA ILE A 75 18.53 5.75 -10.78
C ILE A 75 18.38 4.71 -11.87
N GLU A 76 18.54 5.10 -13.14
CA GLU A 76 18.46 4.18 -14.28
C GLU A 76 19.54 3.11 -14.21
N ARG A 77 20.77 3.47 -13.83
CA ARG A 77 21.85 2.51 -13.60
C ARG A 77 21.53 1.56 -12.45
N LEU A 78 21.04 2.06 -11.32
CA LEU A 78 20.63 1.22 -10.18
C LEU A 78 19.56 0.21 -10.59
N ILE A 79 18.51 0.67 -11.29
CA ILE A 79 17.45 -0.21 -11.80
C ILE A 79 18.02 -1.22 -12.79
N GLY A 80 18.92 -0.81 -13.69
CA GLY A 80 19.59 -1.71 -14.62
C GLY A 80 20.38 -2.82 -13.92
N THR A 81 21.16 -2.49 -12.90
CA THR A 81 21.91 -3.46 -12.09
C THR A 81 20.97 -4.44 -11.40
N LEU A 82 19.89 -3.95 -10.78
CA LEU A 82 18.90 -4.81 -10.14
C LEU A 82 18.19 -5.72 -11.15
N MET A 83 17.82 -5.22 -12.32
CA MET A 83 17.23 -6.02 -13.39
C MET A 83 18.18 -7.11 -13.89
N GLY A 84 19.49 -6.83 -13.97
CA GLY A 84 20.51 -7.83 -14.25
C GLY A 84 20.46 -9.00 -13.28
N LYS A 85 20.34 -8.73 -11.97
CA LYS A 85 20.18 -9.76 -10.94
C LYS A 85 18.85 -10.51 -11.06
N ILE A 86 17.75 -9.79 -11.30
CA ILE A 86 16.43 -10.39 -11.51
C ILE A 86 16.47 -11.40 -12.65
N HIS A 87 17.15 -11.09 -13.77
CA HIS A 87 17.26 -12.00 -14.92
C HIS A 87 17.98 -13.33 -14.62
N ILE A 88 18.75 -13.41 -13.54
CA ILE A 88 19.42 -14.65 -13.10
C ILE A 88 18.46 -15.54 -12.29
N LEU A 89 17.37 -14.97 -11.75
CA LEU A 89 16.40 -15.74 -10.99
C LEU A 89 15.71 -16.78 -11.88
N PRO A 90 15.43 -17.98 -11.33
CA PRO A 90 14.72 -19.00 -12.05
C PRO A 90 13.31 -18.51 -12.46
N GLY A 91 12.91 -18.82 -13.70
CA GLY A 91 11.60 -18.45 -14.24
C GLY A 91 11.47 -17.06 -14.87
N THR A 92 12.57 -16.31 -15.02
CA THR A 92 12.51 -15.03 -15.74
C THR A 92 12.44 -15.20 -17.25
N THR A 93 11.73 -14.28 -17.91
CA THR A 93 11.78 -14.12 -19.37
C THR A 93 13.04 -13.35 -19.71
N MET A 94 13.99 -13.98 -20.41
CA MET A 94 15.20 -13.30 -20.88
C MET A 94 14.87 -12.13 -21.80
N SER A 95 15.70 -11.09 -21.75
CA SER A 95 15.49 -9.76 -22.35
C SER A 95 15.61 -9.70 -23.89
N SER A 96 15.75 -10.83 -24.58
CA SER A 96 15.94 -10.87 -26.04
C SER A 96 15.13 -12.00 -26.70
N THR A 97 14.51 -11.69 -27.84
CA THR A 97 13.80 -12.65 -28.71
C THR A 97 14.74 -13.67 -29.36
N LYS A 98 16.04 -13.35 -29.49
CA LYS A 98 17.08 -14.26 -30.01
C LYS A 98 17.57 -15.27 -28.96
N ALA A 99 17.54 -14.91 -27.68
CA ALA A 99 17.88 -15.82 -26.57
C ALA A 99 16.72 -16.77 -26.22
N LYS A 100 15.58 -16.65 -26.91
CA LYS A 100 14.31 -17.23 -26.51
C LYS A 100 14.11 -18.69 -26.93
N GLY A 101 14.85 -19.19 -27.93
CA GLY A 101 14.90 -20.59 -28.37
C GLY A 101 13.62 -21.42 -28.11
N ASP A 102 13.79 -22.63 -27.57
CA ASP A 102 12.71 -23.51 -27.06
C ASP A 102 12.38 -23.24 -25.57
N TYR A 103 12.75 -22.07 -25.04
CA TYR A 103 12.64 -21.77 -23.61
C TYR A 103 11.17 -21.55 -23.21
N LYS A 104 10.55 -22.60 -22.66
CA LYS A 104 9.20 -22.56 -22.08
C LYS A 104 9.19 -21.82 -20.74
N SER A 105 9.35 -20.50 -20.77
CA SER A 105 9.28 -19.61 -19.59
C SER A 105 8.01 -19.80 -18.74
N GLU A 106 6.93 -20.32 -19.34
CA GLU A 106 5.66 -20.63 -18.68
C GLU A 106 5.70 -21.86 -17.74
N ARG A 107 6.68 -22.76 -17.93
CA ARG A 107 6.84 -23.99 -17.12
C ARG A 107 7.72 -23.79 -15.88
N MET A 108 8.52 -22.73 -15.81
CA MET A 108 9.60 -22.57 -14.81
C MET A 108 9.40 -21.37 -13.86
N ALA A 109 8.17 -20.88 -13.65
CA ALA A 109 7.90 -19.89 -12.60
C ALA A 109 8.13 -20.52 -11.21
N SER A 110 9.33 -20.32 -10.66
CA SER A 110 9.80 -21.01 -9.46
C SER A 110 9.55 -20.24 -8.18
N LEU A 111 9.52 -18.90 -8.21
CA LEU A 111 9.31 -18.08 -7.02
C LEU A 111 7.86 -17.60 -6.87
N LEU A 112 7.33 -17.74 -5.67
CA LEU A 112 6.15 -17.05 -5.15
C LEU A 112 6.46 -15.56 -4.97
N PHE A 113 5.42 -14.73 -4.94
CA PHE A 113 5.60 -13.28 -4.77
C PHE A 113 6.21 -12.91 -3.41
N SER A 114 5.89 -13.67 -2.35
CA SER A 114 6.51 -13.53 -1.04
C SER A 114 8.01 -13.82 -1.09
N GLU A 115 8.41 -14.91 -1.76
CA GLU A 115 9.82 -15.29 -1.91
C GLU A 115 10.60 -14.26 -2.74
N PHE A 116 10.02 -13.78 -3.84
CA PHE A 116 10.62 -12.70 -4.63
C PHE A 116 10.77 -11.40 -3.82
N ARG A 117 9.80 -11.09 -2.97
CA ARG A 117 9.86 -9.91 -2.11
C ARG A 117 10.98 -10.00 -1.08
N GLU A 118 11.09 -11.14 -0.39
CA GLU A 118 12.18 -11.39 0.55
C GLU A 118 13.54 -11.29 -0.13
N TRP A 119 13.69 -11.90 -1.31
CA TRP A 119 14.89 -11.77 -2.12
C TRP A 119 15.18 -10.30 -2.46
N LEU A 120 14.18 -9.53 -2.91
CA LEU A 120 14.35 -8.12 -3.25
C LEU A 120 14.78 -7.28 -2.04
N ILE A 121 14.23 -7.55 -0.85
CA ILE A 121 14.63 -6.87 0.39
C ILE A 121 16.12 -7.11 0.65
N ARG A 122 16.59 -8.37 0.55
CA ARG A 122 18.00 -8.73 0.72
C ARG A 122 18.91 -8.06 -0.30
N GLU A 123 18.49 -7.96 -1.56
CA GLU A 123 19.27 -7.27 -2.58
C GLU A 123 19.45 -5.77 -2.31
N VAL A 124 18.42 -5.14 -1.74
CA VAL A 124 18.50 -3.73 -1.30
C VAL A 124 19.41 -3.58 -0.09
N GLU A 125 19.38 -4.52 0.85
CA GLU A 125 20.31 -4.57 1.98
C GLU A 125 21.76 -4.71 1.52
N ILE A 126 22.05 -5.71 0.66
CA ILE A 126 23.37 -5.92 0.06
C ILE A 126 23.87 -4.65 -0.63
N TYR A 127 23.01 -3.97 -1.40
CA TYR A 127 23.38 -2.73 -2.06
C TYR A 127 23.82 -1.64 -1.06
N HIS A 128 23.11 -1.46 0.04
CA HIS A 128 23.47 -0.44 1.02
C HIS A 128 24.70 -0.81 1.86
N SER A 129 25.04 -2.09 1.98
CA SER A 129 26.24 -2.57 2.69
C SER A 129 27.48 -2.71 1.80
N THR A 130 27.34 -2.73 0.48
CA THR A 130 28.45 -2.88 -0.47
C THR A 130 29.05 -1.52 -0.84
N GLU A 131 30.36 -1.48 -1.06
CA GLU A 131 31.04 -0.27 -1.55
C GLU A 131 30.43 0.21 -2.87
N HIS A 132 30.07 1.49 -2.92
CA HIS A 132 29.59 2.13 -4.13
C HIS A 132 30.72 2.95 -4.75
N SER A 133 31.11 2.62 -5.98
CA SER A 133 32.27 3.21 -6.67
C SER A 133 32.28 4.74 -6.73
N ALA A 134 31.11 5.38 -6.86
CA ALA A 134 31.02 6.85 -6.85
C ALA A 134 31.13 7.49 -5.45
N LEU A 135 30.95 6.71 -4.37
CA LEU A 135 31.05 7.17 -2.99
C LEU A 135 32.40 6.82 -2.35
N GLY A 136 33.08 5.77 -2.84
CA GLY A 136 34.30 5.22 -2.24
C GLY A 136 34.07 4.51 -0.90
N CYS A 137 32.81 4.32 -0.51
CA CYS A 137 32.36 3.62 0.69
C CYS A 137 30.94 3.06 0.44
N SER A 138 30.38 2.34 1.43
CA SER A 138 29.01 1.85 1.32
C SER A 138 27.99 2.99 1.50
N PRO A 139 26.82 2.92 0.85
CA PRO A 139 25.75 3.89 1.07
C PRO A 139 25.33 4.01 2.55
N LEU A 140 25.33 2.90 3.30
CA LEU A 140 25.06 2.91 4.74
C LEU A 140 26.09 3.74 5.50
N HIS A 141 27.38 3.51 5.24
CA HIS A 141 28.45 4.28 5.88
C HIS A 141 28.33 5.78 5.57
N LYS A 142 28.06 6.13 4.31
CA LYS A 142 27.88 7.53 3.90
C LYS A 142 26.68 8.19 4.59
N TRP A 143 25.60 7.43 4.80
CA TRP A 143 24.41 7.89 5.49
C TRP A 143 24.69 8.15 6.98
N GLU A 144 25.35 7.20 7.63
CA GLU A 144 25.77 7.31 9.03
C GLU A 144 26.71 8.50 9.23
N GLU A 145 27.75 8.63 8.41
CA GLU A 145 28.70 9.76 8.43
C GLU A 145 27.99 11.12 8.36
N TYR A 146 26.95 11.23 7.52
CA TYR A 146 26.19 12.47 7.36
C TYR A 146 25.37 12.83 8.61
N TYR A 147 24.80 11.84 9.28
CA TYR A 147 23.95 12.03 10.46
C TYR A 147 24.70 11.90 11.78
N GLN A 148 26.01 11.61 11.75
CA GLN A 148 26.83 11.53 12.93
C GLN A 148 27.18 12.92 13.46
N ASN A 149 26.91 13.13 14.75
CA ASN A 149 27.29 14.31 15.49
C ASN A 149 28.77 14.24 15.91
N LYS A 150 29.34 15.38 16.33
CA LYS A 150 30.74 15.47 16.78
C LYS A 150 31.07 14.60 18.00
N ASP A 151 30.07 14.25 18.80
CA ASP A 151 30.19 13.39 19.98
C ASP A 151 30.04 11.90 19.66
N GLY A 152 29.85 11.55 18.38
CA GLY A 152 29.66 10.18 17.91
C GLY A 152 28.21 9.67 17.95
N SER A 153 27.27 10.46 18.46
CA SER A 153 25.83 10.12 18.43
C SER A 153 25.22 10.38 17.05
N PHE A 154 24.04 9.81 16.75
CA PHE A 154 23.34 10.01 15.46
C PHE A 154 22.09 10.88 15.60
N SER A 155 21.96 11.88 14.73
CA SER A 155 20.79 12.76 14.62
C SER A 155 19.97 12.46 13.37
N TYR A 156 19.25 11.33 13.36
CA TYR A 156 18.39 10.98 12.22
C TYR A 156 17.22 11.97 12.03
N PRO A 157 16.63 12.03 10.81
CA PRO A 157 15.47 12.88 10.55
C PRO A 157 14.32 12.62 11.52
N LEU A 158 13.57 13.70 11.82
CA LEU A 158 12.38 13.63 12.67
C LEU A 158 11.38 12.59 12.16
N LEU A 159 10.84 11.83 13.10
CA LEU A 159 9.78 10.87 12.83
C LEU A 159 8.47 11.59 12.55
N VAL A 160 7.66 10.99 11.69
CA VAL A 160 6.29 11.45 11.47
C VAL A 160 5.42 10.90 12.59
N ASP A 161 4.75 11.78 13.32
CA ASP A 161 3.94 11.44 14.50
C ASP A 161 2.84 10.41 14.20
N ASP A 162 2.17 10.54 13.05
CA ASP A 162 1.12 9.63 12.61
C ASP A 162 1.47 8.98 11.25
N PRO A 163 2.07 7.77 11.26
CA PRO A 163 2.37 7.01 10.06
C PRO A 163 1.16 6.71 9.18
N LYS A 164 -0.01 6.45 9.79
CA LYS A 164 -1.24 6.13 9.07
C LYS A 164 -1.76 7.38 8.37
N ARG A 165 -1.72 8.54 9.03
CA ARG A 165 -2.08 9.83 8.45
C ARG A 165 -1.23 10.16 7.23
N LEU A 166 0.09 10.02 7.33
CA LEU A 166 1.00 10.24 6.21
C LEU A 166 0.57 9.44 4.98
N LEU A 167 0.35 8.14 5.14
CA LEU A 167 -0.07 7.29 4.05
C LEU A 167 -1.42 7.74 3.46
N ILE A 168 -2.43 8.00 4.31
CA ILE A 168 -3.78 8.43 3.88
C ILE A 168 -3.71 9.76 3.12
N ASP A 169 -2.89 10.71 3.55
CA ASP A 169 -2.76 12.01 2.91
C ASP A 169 -2.17 11.91 1.50
N PHE A 170 -1.36 10.91 1.19
CA PHE A 170 -0.88 10.68 -0.18
C PHE A 170 -1.83 9.82 -1.04
N MET A 171 -2.88 9.22 -0.46
CA MET A 171 -3.83 8.41 -1.23
C MET A 171 -4.68 9.24 -2.20
N PRO A 172 -5.24 8.62 -3.26
CA PRO A 172 -6.22 9.27 -4.12
C PRO A 172 -7.37 9.89 -3.31
N SER A 173 -7.70 11.14 -3.61
CA SER A 173 -8.78 11.86 -2.94
C SER A 173 -9.94 12.24 -3.86
N LYS A 174 -11.09 12.58 -3.31
CA LYS A 174 -12.20 13.27 -3.97
C LYS A 174 -12.90 14.20 -2.97
N THR A 175 -13.27 15.39 -3.42
CA THR A 175 -14.14 16.28 -2.62
C THR A 175 -15.58 15.79 -2.72
N ARG A 176 -16.26 15.66 -1.57
CA ARG A 176 -17.66 15.23 -1.45
C ARG A 176 -18.36 16.09 -0.41
N VAL A 177 -19.64 15.79 -0.20
CA VAL A 177 -20.45 16.35 0.89
C VAL A 177 -21.01 15.21 1.71
N ILE A 178 -21.20 15.44 3.01
CA ILE A 178 -21.91 14.54 3.90
C ILE A 178 -23.41 14.64 3.58
N GLY A 179 -24.01 13.53 3.17
CA GLY A 179 -25.45 13.43 2.91
C GLY A 179 -26.18 12.73 4.06
N ARG A 180 -27.52 12.66 3.95
CA ARG A 180 -28.38 11.94 4.92
C ARG A 180 -27.97 10.48 5.12
N ALA A 181 -27.58 9.81 4.03
CA ALA A 181 -27.15 8.41 4.03
C ALA A 181 -25.62 8.24 4.14
N GLY A 182 -24.90 9.28 4.59
CA GLY A 182 -23.44 9.29 4.65
C GLY A 182 -22.79 9.85 3.40
N VAL A 183 -21.69 9.23 2.97
CA VAL A 183 -20.83 9.74 1.89
C VAL A 183 -20.81 8.79 0.70
N ARG A 184 -21.12 9.29 -0.49
CA ARG A 184 -21.13 8.51 -1.73
C ARG A 184 -19.87 8.73 -2.57
N ILE A 185 -19.14 7.66 -2.87
CA ILE A 185 -17.98 7.68 -3.76
C ILE A 185 -17.99 6.48 -4.71
N HIS A 186 -17.67 6.72 -5.98
CA HIS A 186 -17.71 5.71 -7.07
C HIS A 186 -19.05 4.95 -7.20
N ASN A 187 -20.16 5.56 -6.76
CA ASN A 187 -21.52 4.96 -6.70
C ASN A 187 -21.72 3.94 -5.58
N ILE A 188 -20.83 3.93 -4.60
CA ILE A 188 -20.93 3.13 -3.38
C ILE A 188 -21.20 4.09 -2.21
N ASP A 189 -22.08 3.68 -1.31
CA ASP A 189 -22.46 4.43 -0.12
C ASP A 189 -21.68 3.95 1.10
N TYR A 190 -21.17 4.91 1.86
CA TYR A 190 -20.34 4.70 3.04
C TYR A 190 -20.93 5.44 4.23
N TYR A 191 -20.92 4.82 5.40
CA TYR A 191 -21.55 5.37 6.58
C TYR A 191 -20.84 4.95 7.86
N THR A 192 -20.87 5.83 8.85
CA THR A 192 -20.62 5.53 10.26
C THR A 192 -21.45 6.47 11.11
N ASN A 193 -21.82 6.05 12.33
CA ASN A 193 -22.65 6.84 13.23
C ASN A 193 -21.97 8.18 13.62
N THR A 194 -20.64 8.24 13.59
CA THR A 194 -19.86 9.46 13.84
C THR A 194 -20.22 10.62 12.90
N LEU A 195 -20.77 10.34 11.72
CA LEU A 195 -21.19 11.38 10.78
C LEU A 195 -22.38 12.21 11.30
N LYS A 196 -23.17 11.70 12.26
CA LYS A 196 -24.33 12.42 12.81
C LYS A 196 -23.99 13.74 13.50
N ARG A 197 -22.72 13.95 13.87
CA ARG A 197 -22.25 15.21 14.47
C ARG A 197 -22.07 16.35 13.47
N PHE A 198 -22.20 16.07 12.17
CA PHE A 198 -22.05 17.06 11.11
C PHE A 198 -23.37 17.31 10.39
N ASP A 199 -23.52 18.54 9.93
CA ASP A 199 -24.66 18.93 9.13
C ASP A 199 -24.67 18.26 7.76
N ILE A 200 -25.87 18.04 7.24
CA ILE A 200 -26.06 17.60 5.86
C ILE A 200 -25.59 18.72 4.94
N GLY A 201 -24.70 18.40 4.01
CA GLY A 201 -24.10 19.36 3.08
C GLY A 201 -22.68 19.78 3.44
N THR A 202 -22.18 19.45 4.65
CA THR A 202 -20.78 19.71 5.03
C THR A 202 -19.83 19.12 4.00
N LYS A 203 -18.96 19.98 3.43
CA LYS A 203 -17.95 19.54 2.46
C LYS A 203 -16.91 18.69 3.17
N CYS A 204 -16.36 17.72 2.46
CA CYS A 204 -15.32 16.86 2.98
C CYS A 204 -14.35 16.39 1.90
N VAL A 205 -13.13 16.10 2.31
CA VAL A 205 -12.14 15.40 1.48
C VAL A 205 -12.21 13.91 1.81
N VAL A 206 -12.45 13.10 0.79
CA VAL A 206 -12.53 11.64 0.91
C VAL A 206 -11.27 11.03 0.32
N ARG A 207 -10.47 10.36 1.13
CA ARG A 207 -9.34 9.51 0.73
C ARG A 207 -9.81 8.06 0.68
N TYR A 208 -9.28 7.30 -0.28
CA TYR A 208 -9.64 5.90 -0.45
C TYR A 208 -8.46 5.11 -1.01
N ASP A 209 -8.49 3.82 -0.74
CA ASP A 209 -7.55 2.81 -1.23
C ASP A 209 -8.12 2.22 -2.55
N PRO A 210 -7.48 2.43 -3.72
CA PRO A 210 -7.92 1.78 -4.97
C PRO A 210 -7.90 0.25 -5.00
N ASP A 211 -7.20 -0.42 -4.09
CA ASP A 211 -7.05 -1.88 -4.05
C ASP A 211 -7.91 -2.52 -2.95
N SER A 212 -8.58 -1.71 -2.12
CA SER A 212 -9.62 -2.11 -1.18
C SER A 212 -10.66 -1.01 -1.02
N LEU A 213 -11.87 -1.26 -1.50
CA LEU A 213 -12.99 -0.33 -1.38
C LEU A 213 -13.72 -0.46 -0.05
N LYS A 214 -13.38 -1.44 0.81
CA LYS A 214 -14.08 -1.70 2.08
C LYS A 214 -14.14 -0.50 3.03
N LYS A 215 -13.13 0.37 2.97
CA LYS A 215 -13.01 1.54 3.84
C LYS A 215 -12.64 2.79 3.06
N ILE A 216 -13.11 3.92 3.58
CA ILE A 216 -12.67 5.26 3.16
C ILE A 216 -12.35 6.10 4.39
N TRP A 217 -11.55 7.15 4.19
CA TRP A 217 -11.21 8.12 5.22
C TRP A 217 -11.74 9.49 4.81
N VAL A 218 -12.59 10.06 5.65
CA VAL A 218 -13.29 11.32 5.39
C VAL A 218 -12.75 12.39 6.32
N LEU A 219 -12.32 13.51 5.77
CA LEU A 219 -11.94 14.71 6.51
C LEU A 219 -13.01 15.78 6.24
N PRO A 220 -13.97 15.97 7.15
CA PRO A 220 -14.95 17.06 7.07
C PRO A 220 -14.27 18.43 7.15
N GLU A 221 -14.90 19.44 6.56
CA GLU A 221 -14.43 20.83 6.64
C GLU A 221 -14.40 21.29 8.11
N GLY A 222 -13.29 21.91 8.52
CA GLY A 222 -13.05 22.34 9.91
C GLY A 222 -12.45 21.27 10.83
N GLU A 223 -12.39 20.01 10.41
CA GLU A 223 -11.81 18.92 11.19
C GLU A 223 -10.31 18.75 10.94
N LYS A 224 -9.58 18.28 11.96
CA LYS A 224 -8.15 17.93 11.84
C LYS A 224 -7.94 16.47 11.49
N ASN A 225 -8.80 15.58 11.98
CA ASN A 225 -8.61 14.13 11.92
C ASN A 225 -9.55 13.45 10.92
N TYR A 226 -9.05 12.41 10.26
CA TYR A 226 -9.88 11.58 9.40
C TYR A 226 -10.84 10.71 10.21
N ILE A 227 -12.06 10.57 9.69
CA ILE A 227 -13.07 9.64 10.18
C ILE A 227 -13.09 8.46 9.22
N GLU A 228 -12.93 7.25 9.75
CA GLU A 228 -12.99 6.02 8.96
C GLU A 228 -14.46 5.61 8.77
N LEU A 229 -14.86 5.38 7.52
CA LEU A 229 -16.18 4.88 7.16
C LEU A 229 -16.04 3.54 6.46
N SER A 230 -16.89 2.58 6.81
CA SER A 230 -17.13 1.36 6.05
C SER A 230 -18.26 1.55 5.05
N TYR A 231 -18.52 0.54 4.23
CA TYR A 231 -19.76 0.48 3.46
C TYR A 231 -20.98 0.71 4.35
N ALA A 232 -22.01 1.37 3.81
CA ALA A 232 -23.30 1.48 4.47
C ALA A 232 -23.99 0.11 4.59
N ASP A 233 -23.81 -0.77 3.60
CA ASP A 233 -24.18 -2.19 3.69
C ASP A 233 -22.94 -3.02 4.07
N LEU A 234 -22.87 -3.45 5.32
CA LEU A 234 -21.73 -4.18 5.87
C LEU A 234 -21.55 -5.59 5.29
N ARG A 235 -22.55 -6.11 4.57
CA ARG A 235 -22.50 -7.45 3.96
C ARG A 235 -21.68 -7.48 2.67
N LEU A 236 -21.37 -6.31 2.09
CA LEU A 236 -20.66 -6.23 0.82
C LEU A 236 -19.20 -6.69 0.96
N PRO A 237 -18.68 -7.49 0.00
CA PRO A 237 -17.31 -7.97 0.05
C PRO A 237 -16.31 -6.84 -0.26
N ASP A 238 -15.05 -7.07 0.12
CA ASP A 238 -13.97 -6.18 -0.32
C ASP A 238 -13.61 -6.44 -1.78
N THR A 239 -13.24 -5.39 -2.50
CA THR A 239 -12.86 -5.48 -3.91
C THR A 239 -11.96 -4.30 -4.29
N THR A 240 -11.31 -4.40 -5.45
CA THR A 240 -10.51 -3.32 -6.01
C THR A 240 -11.38 -2.36 -6.82
N LEU A 241 -10.96 -1.10 -6.90
CA LEU A 241 -11.58 -0.10 -7.76
C LEU A 241 -11.55 -0.49 -9.24
N SER A 242 -10.49 -1.18 -9.67
CA SER A 242 -10.34 -1.62 -11.06
C SER A 242 -11.36 -2.71 -11.40
N GLU A 243 -11.48 -3.74 -10.55
CA GLU A 243 -12.46 -4.83 -10.70
C GLU A 243 -13.89 -4.27 -10.70
N PHE A 244 -14.22 -3.45 -9.71
CA PHE A 244 -15.53 -2.80 -9.60
C PHE A 244 -15.87 -1.97 -10.83
N LYS A 245 -14.95 -1.11 -11.31
CA LYS A 245 -15.17 -0.29 -12.50
C LYS A 245 -15.29 -1.14 -13.77
N SER A 246 -14.49 -2.18 -13.91
CA SER A 246 -14.50 -3.06 -15.09
C SER A 246 -15.83 -3.79 -15.21
N LEU A 247 -16.29 -4.42 -14.12
CA LEU A 247 -17.58 -5.12 -14.09
C LEU A 247 -18.75 -4.16 -14.29
N ARG A 248 -18.72 -2.99 -13.66
CA ARG A 248 -19.73 -1.96 -13.89
C ARG A 248 -19.79 -1.50 -15.35
N LYS A 249 -18.63 -1.35 -16.01
CA LYS A 249 -18.57 -0.97 -17.42
C LYS A 249 -19.18 -2.06 -18.31
N LYS A 250 -18.95 -3.34 -18.01
CA LYS A 250 -19.56 -4.48 -18.72
C LYS A 250 -21.08 -4.45 -18.63
N ILE A 251 -21.64 -4.40 -17.41
CA ILE A 251 -23.10 -4.34 -17.19
C ILE A 251 -23.73 -3.13 -17.90
N ARG A 252 -23.06 -1.97 -17.84
CA ARG A 252 -23.57 -0.76 -18.51
C ARG A 252 -23.58 -0.91 -20.03
N GLY A 253 -22.55 -1.52 -20.61
CA GLY A 253 -22.50 -1.80 -22.04
C GLY A 253 -23.60 -2.75 -22.50
N GLU A 254 -23.99 -3.70 -21.66
CA GLU A 254 -25.04 -4.68 -21.92
C GLU A 254 -26.47 -4.11 -21.78
N SER A 255 -26.67 -3.03 -21.01
CA SER A 255 -28.03 -2.62 -20.59
C SER A 255 -28.36 -1.13 -20.75
N ALA A 256 -27.42 -0.27 -21.17
CA ALA A 256 -27.55 1.20 -21.31
C ALA A 256 -28.12 1.97 -20.08
N ARG A 257 -28.49 1.29 -18.99
CA ARG A 257 -29.17 1.83 -17.81
C ARG A 257 -28.21 2.23 -16.70
N ARG A 258 -28.76 2.87 -15.66
CA ARG A 258 -28.06 3.11 -14.40
C ARG A 258 -27.82 1.78 -13.69
N VAL A 259 -26.54 1.48 -13.42
CA VAL A 259 -26.13 0.25 -12.71
C VAL A 259 -25.93 0.56 -11.21
N PRO A 260 -26.74 -0.01 -10.30
CA PRO A 260 -26.55 0.10 -8.86
C PRO A 260 -25.28 -0.63 -8.40
N ALA A 261 -24.65 -0.17 -7.31
CA ALA A 261 -23.46 -0.86 -6.78
C ALA A 261 -23.75 -2.29 -6.33
N ALA A 262 -24.91 -2.54 -5.72
CA ALA A 262 -25.31 -3.87 -5.25
C ALA A 262 -25.30 -4.93 -6.37
N GLU A 263 -25.64 -4.55 -7.60
CA GLU A 263 -25.61 -5.45 -8.75
C GLU A 263 -24.17 -5.83 -9.15
N VAL A 264 -23.25 -4.85 -9.10
CA VAL A 264 -21.82 -5.09 -9.35
C VAL A 264 -21.24 -6.02 -8.28
N PHE A 265 -21.58 -5.80 -7.00
CA PHE A 265 -21.11 -6.65 -5.91
C PHE A 265 -21.63 -8.09 -6.00
N LYS A 266 -22.89 -8.30 -6.43
CA LYS A 266 -23.40 -9.64 -6.72
C LYS A 266 -22.57 -10.37 -7.78
N LEU A 267 -22.13 -9.67 -8.83
CA LEU A 267 -21.25 -10.28 -9.84
C LEU A 267 -19.85 -10.56 -9.31
N ILE A 268 -19.31 -9.70 -8.44
CA ILE A 268 -18.02 -9.94 -7.78
C ILE A 268 -18.10 -11.24 -6.96
N GLU A 269 -19.14 -11.38 -6.14
CA GLU A 269 -19.35 -12.57 -5.32
C GLU A 269 -19.51 -13.84 -6.16
N LYS A 270 -20.29 -13.80 -7.26
CA LYS A 270 -20.38 -14.92 -8.21
C LYS A 270 -19.05 -15.29 -8.84
N ASN A 271 -18.24 -14.29 -9.24
CA ASN A 271 -16.90 -14.55 -9.77
C ASN A 271 -15.99 -15.18 -8.70
N GLU A 272 -16.12 -14.78 -7.45
CA GLU A 272 -15.36 -15.38 -6.35
C GLU A 272 -15.75 -16.82 -6.08
N GLN A 273 -17.05 -17.14 -6.11
CA GLN A 273 -17.54 -18.51 -6.02
C GLN A 273 -17.05 -19.37 -7.20
N LEU A 274 -17.07 -18.82 -8.42
CA LEU A 274 -16.56 -19.51 -9.60
C LEU A 274 -15.06 -19.79 -9.48
N VAL A 275 -14.29 -18.79 -9.06
CA VAL A 275 -12.84 -18.94 -8.85
C VAL A 275 -12.57 -19.95 -7.75
N SER A 276 -13.24 -19.87 -6.59
CA SER A 276 -13.03 -20.78 -5.47
C SER A 276 -13.34 -22.23 -5.86
N ALA A 277 -14.45 -22.48 -6.55
CA ALA A 277 -14.82 -23.79 -7.07
C ALA A 277 -13.79 -24.33 -8.09
N ALA A 278 -13.28 -23.47 -8.97
CA ALA A 278 -12.26 -23.84 -9.95
C ALA A 278 -10.84 -24.05 -9.34
N THR A 279 -10.63 -23.65 -8.09
CA THR A 279 -9.30 -23.66 -7.45
C THR A 279 -8.78 -25.07 -7.13
N MET A 280 -9.63 -26.10 -7.18
CA MET A 280 -9.20 -27.49 -6.98
C MET A 280 -8.45 -28.10 -8.18
N ALA A 281 -8.45 -27.46 -9.36
CA ALA A 281 -7.93 -28.11 -10.58
C ALA A 281 -6.99 -27.27 -11.48
N SER A 282 -6.80 -25.96 -11.26
CA SER A 282 -6.08 -25.11 -12.25
C SER A 282 -5.01 -24.15 -11.68
N LYS A 283 -3.83 -24.15 -12.34
CA LYS A 283 -2.70 -23.22 -12.12
C LYS A 283 -3.08 -21.75 -12.31
N GLN A 284 -4.05 -21.46 -13.19
CA GLN A 284 -4.59 -20.12 -13.42
C GLN A 284 -5.36 -19.60 -12.20
N ALA A 285 -6.09 -20.49 -11.52
CA ALA A 285 -6.83 -20.19 -10.30
C ALA A 285 -5.88 -19.94 -9.12
N ARG A 286 -4.75 -20.66 -9.03
CA ARG A 286 -3.68 -20.38 -8.05
C ARG A 286 -3.13 -18.96 -8.21
N LYS A 287 -2.81 -18.53 -9.44
CA LYS A 287 -2.29 -17.17 -9.72
C LYS A 287 -3.28 -16.06 -9.36
N THR A 288 -4.58 -16.28 -9.61
CA THR A 288 -5.64 -15.32 -9.26
C THR A 288 -5.88 -15.26 -7.74
N ARG A 289 -5.85 -16.41 -7.06
CA ARG A 289 -5.93 -16.50 -5.59
C ARG A 289 -4.74 -15.82 -4.93
N GLU A 290 -3.52 -16.04 -5.45
CA GLU A 290 -2.32 -15.36 -4.95
C GLU A 290 -2.40 -13.85 -5.17
N ARG A 291 -2.83 -13.37 -6.34
CA ARG A 291 -3.05 -11.93 -6.58
C ARG A 291 -4.07 -11.31 -5.63
N LYS A 292 -5.13 -12.03 -5.26
CA LYS A 292 -6.13 -11.56 -4.29
C LYS A 292 -5.63 -11.67 -2.84
N LYS A 293 -4.90 -12.73 -2.49
CA LYS A 293 -4.30 -12.93 -1.15
C LYS A 293 -3.14 -11.97 -0.87
N SER A 294 -2.29 -11.68 -1.87
CA SER A 294 -0.97 -11.07 -1.65
C SER A 294 -1.00 -9.66 -1.08
N ARG A 295 -2.13 -8.96 -1.15
CA ARG A 295 -2.29 -7.64 -0.52
C ARG A 295 -2.99 -7.74 0.83
N PHE A 296 -4.11 -8.46 0.96
CA PHE A 296 -4.87 -8.54 2.21
C PHE A 296 -4.23 -9.44 3.28
N ALA A 297 -3.45 -10.43 2.85
CA ALA A 297 -2.67 -11.31 3.71
C ALA A 297 -1.22 -10.83 3.88
N ASP A 298 -0.90 -9.65 3.35
CA ASP A 298 0.42 -9.05 3.46
C ASP A 298 0.66 -8.55 4.89
N PRO A 299 1.55 -9.18 5.67
CA PRO A 299 1.76 -8.83 7.07
C PRO A 299 2.44 -7.46 7.23
N GLY A 300 3.14 -6.98 6.20
CA GLY A 300 3.85 -5.70 6.24
C GLY A 300 3.10 -4.56 5.57
N HIS A 301 1.90 -4.78 5.01
CA HIS A 301 1.19 -3.69 4.37
C HIS A 301 0.69 -2.67 5.41
N PRO A 302 0.97 -1.36 5.24
CA PRO A 302 0.75 -0.36 6.28
C PRO A 302 -0.73 -0.13 6.66
N LEU A 303 -1.68 -0.50 5.80
CA LEU A 303 -3.11 -0.45 6.11
C LEU A 303 -3.68 -1.75 6.67
N ASN A 304 -2.92 -2.84 6.61
CA ASN A 304 -3.41 -4.13 7.09
C ASN A 304 -3.30 -4.27 8.59
N GLY A 305 -2.54 -3.38 9.25
CA GLY A 305 -2.40 -3.23 10.68
C GLY A 305 -2.33 -4.57 11.40
N GLN A 306 -1.13 -5.01 11.79
CA GLN A 306 -1.00 -6.08 12.78
C GLN A 306 -1.94 -5.76 13.94
N ARG A 307 -3.01 -6.55 14.08
CA ARG A 307 -3.68 -6.73 15.35
C ARG A 307 -2.57 -7.25 16.27
N GLN A 308 -1.89 -6.36 16.99
CA GLN A 308 -1.54 -6.69 18.35
C GLN A 308 -2.86 -6.79 19.09
N ILE A 309 -3.52 -7.94 18.93
CA ILE A 309 -4.20 -8.51 20.08
C ILE A 309 -3.04 -8.81 21.00
N GLU A 310 -2.85 -8.01 22.04
CA GLU A 310 -2.17 -8.52 23.23
C GLU A 310 -2.84 -9.87 23.52
N LYS A 311 -2.12 -10.96 23.27
CA LYS A 311 -2.56 -12.29 23.67
C LYS A 311 -2.41 -12.37 25.19
N HIS A 312 -3.25 -11.64 25.91
CA HIS A 312 -3.69 -12.00 27.24
C HIS A 312 -5.18 -12.32 27.14
N ILE A 313 -5.46 -13.45 26.51
CA ILE A 313 -6.60 -14.26 26.94
C ILE A 313 -5.92 -15.34 27.76
N GLU A 314 -5.80 -15.13 29.07
CA GLU A 314 -5.70 -16.28 29.97
C GLU A 314 -6.86 -17.20 29.59
N SER A 315 -6.54 -18.45 29.26
CA SER A 315 -7.56 -19.44 28.95
C SER A 315 -8.51 -19.51 30.14
N ILE A 316 -9.72 -18.97 29.98
CA ILE A 316 -10.77 -19.08 30.97
C ILE A 316 -11.08 -20.57 31.08
N ASP A 317 -10.75 -21.15 32.23
CA ASP A 317 -11.03 -22.54 32.54
C ASP A 317 -12.53 -22.69 32.84
N TYR A 318 -13.26 -23.18 31.83
CA TYR A 318 -14.71 -23.44 31.92
C TYR A 318 -15.05 -24.62 32.85
N SER A 319 -14.07 -25.31 33.44
CA SER A 319 -14.31 -26.34 34.45
C SER A 319 -14.55 -25.78 35.85
N VAL A 320 -14.28 -24.48 36.06
CA VAL A 320 -14.54 -23.79 37.33
C VAL A 320 -15.90 -23.10 37.27
N ASN A 321 -16.80 -23.46 38.18
CA ASN A 321 -18.09 -22.79 38.30
C ASN A 321 -17.88 -21.30 38.62
N PRO A 322 -18.55 -20.38 37.91
CA PRO A 322 -18.41 -18.94 38.16
C PRO A 322 -18.87 -18.62 39.59
N VAL A 323 -18.05 -17.86 40.32
CA VAL A 323 -18.39 -17.36 41.65
C VAL A 323 -19.52 -16.32 41.50
N ALA A 324 -20.62 -16.51 42.21
CA ALA A 324 -21.73 -15.58 42.19
C ALA A 324 -21.29 -14.20 42.71
N TYR A 325 -21.60 -13.16 41.95
CA TYR A 325 -21.33 -11.78 42.32
C TYR A 325 -22.20 -11.40 43.53
N THR A 326 -21.58 -11.25 44.70
CA THR A 326 -22.23 -10.69 45.89
C THR A 326 -22.28 -9.18 45.75
N LEU A 327 -23.49 -8.64 45.60
CA LEU A 327 -23.76 -7.22 45.82
C LEU A 327 -23.73 -7.01 47.34
N GLU A 328 -22.68 -6.40 47.86
CA GLU A 328 -22.66 -5.87 49.22
C GLU A 328 -23.02 -4.38 49.20
N ASP A 329 -23.73 -3.98 50.27
CA ASP A 329 -24.58 -2.80 50.48
C ASP A 329 -23.91 -1.41 50.40
#